data_AF-A0A9P0GW78-F1
#
_entry.id   AF-A0A9P0GW78-F1
#
_cell.length_a   1.000
_cell.length_b   1.000
_cell.length_c   1.000
_cell.angle_alpha   90.00
_cell.angle_beta   90.00
_cell.angle_gamma   90.00
#
_symmetry.space_group_name_H-M   'P 1'
#
loop_
_entity.id
_entity.type
_entity.pdbx_description
1 polymer ?
#
loop_
_entity_poly.entity_id
_entity_poly.type
_entity_poly.pdbx_seq_one_letter_code
_entity_poly.pdbx_strand_id
1 'polypeptide(L)'
;MYSQAKTHLESVTENANIVEDIENFVRTWNFESEYDLSLINEDVTNIINQIFIQFLLNKNDDEIQESIHCVIHNFVWEPLRPILRAKYGKEDGEIFEKSKIFWRNKKLPKELDGKSYCCVPYTAAVVELSMLDTYNSPLEKLNCLCVTYDIIFAELKTALINVISKYSENELEIPIINNEDVTPILTLVVLKSKLQYPLSSLEYIKIFGKYWLKDHKRYILQTFETVITNLLKNDYDFLQDDIELTDIDYCEAITKITLQENANHTQQSTRKPDLREEVLNRVLKLIFTSTTSNMD
;
A
#
# COMPACT_ATOMS: atom_id res chain seq x y z
N MET A 1 12.77 6.52 10.08
CA MET A 1 13.81 6.71 9.05
C MET A 1 14.60 7.99 9.29
N TYR A 2 13.95 9.07 9.75
CA TYR A 2 14.63 10.32 10.14
C TYR A 2 15.88 10.16 11.01
N SER A 3 15.82 9.35 12.09
CA SER A 3 17.01 9.13 12.96
C SER A 3 18.17 8.48 12.20
N GLN A 4 17.89 7.58 11.26
CA GLN A 4 18.93 6.95 10.44
C GLN A 4 19.51 7.95 9.44
N ALA A 5 18.64 8.74 8.78
CA ALA A 5 19.05 9.81 7.87
C ALA A 5 19.94 10.85 8.58
N LYS A 6 19.59 11.23 9.81
CA LYS A 6 20.41 12.10 10.67
C LYS A 6 21.79 11.52 10.91
N THR A 7 21.87 10.30 11.45
CA THR A 7 23.15 9.64 11.73
C THR A 7 23.98 9.44 10.47
N HIS A 8 23.34 9.14 9.34
CA HIS A 8 24.01 9.02 8.05
C HIS A 8 24.63 10.34 7.62
N LEU A 9 23.88 11.45 7.65
CA LEU A 9 24.41 12.78 7.29
C LEU A 9 25.54 13.23 8.22
N GLU A 10 25.41 13.03 9.52
CA GLU A 10 26.47 13.34 10.50
C GLU A 10 27.76 12.58 10.18
N SER A 11 27.65 11.31 9.78
CA SER A 11 28.80 10.47 9.45
C SER A 11 29.46 10.87 8.12
N VAL A 12 28.68 11.19 7.09
CA VAL A 12 29.16 11.47 5.73
C VAL A 12 29.74 12.88 5.59
N THR A 13 29.20 13.84 6.34
CA THR A 13 29.66 15.23 6.34
C THR A 13 30.76 15.51 7.35
N GLU A 14 31.03 14.55 8.26
CA GLU A 14 31.89 14.74 9.44
C GLU A 14 31.46 15.94 10.31
N ASN A 15 30.20 16.37 10.20
CA ASN A 15 29.62 17.49 10.94
C ASN A 15 28.46 17.01 11.81
N ALA A 16 28.70 16.96 13.13
CA ALA A 16 27.69 16.56 14.11
C ALA A 16 26.49 17.54 14.19
N ASN A 17 26.65 18.77 13.71
CA ASN A 17 25.62 19.80 13.74
C ASN A 17 24.91 19.97 12.40
N ILE A 18 25.18 19.13 11.39
CA ILE A 18 24.63 19.28 10.04
C ILE A 18 23.10 19.40 10.01
N VAL A 19 22.41 18.64 10.87
CA VAL A 19 20.95 18.69 10.94
C VAL A 19 20.46 20.02 11.53
N GLU A 20 21.17 20.58 12.51
CA GLU A 20 20.86 21.90 13.08
C GLU A 20 21.16 23.02 12.07
N ASP A 21 22.24 22.90 11.30
CA ASP A 21 22.58 23.82 10.22
C ASP A 21 21.49 23.82 9.14
N ILE A 22 21.02 22.64 8.74
CA ILE A 22 19.88 22.46 7.82
C ILE A 22 18.61 23.07 8.42
N GLU A 23 18.31 22.80 9.69
CA GLU A 23 17.12 23.34 10.35
C GLU A 23 17.14 24.87 10.37
N ASN A 24 18.27 25.47 10.74
CA ASN A 24 18.43 26.92 10.75
C ASN A 24 18.26 27.50 9.34
N PHE A 25 18.82 26.84 8.33
CA PHE A 25 18.61 27.24 6.93
C PHE A 25 17.12 27.19 6.55
N VAL A 26 16.43 26.08 6.84
CA VAL A 26 15.00 25.92 6.54
C VAL A 26 14.15 26.93 7.32
N ARG A 27 14.54 27.32 8.54
CA ARG A 27 13.83 28.36 9.31
C ARG A 27 13.94 29.76 8.68
N THR A 28 15.00 30.04 7.91
CA THR A 28 15.09 31.30 7.16
C THR A 28 14.20 31.33 5.92
N TRP A 29 13.65 30.18 5.52
CA TRP A 29 12.69 30.11 4.44
C TRP A 29 11.37 30.76 4.87
N ASN A 30 11.15 31.97 4.40
CA ASN A 30 9.88 32.67 4.56
C ASN A 30 9.02 32.38 3.34
N PHE A 31 8.10 31.44 3.47
CA PHE A 31 7.19 31.08 2.40
C PHE A 31 6.03 32.10 2.33
N GLU A 32 6.04 32.93 1.29
CA GLU A 32 5.03 33.99 1.05
C GLU A 32 3.91 33.56 0.09
N SER A 33 4.02 32.38 -0.54
CA SER A 33 3.14 32.01 -1.65
C SER A 33 1.76 31.53 -1.17
N GLU A 34 0.74 32.00 -1.87
CA GLU A 34 -0.67 31.82 -1.53
C GLU A 34 -1.12 30.35 -1.70
N TYR A 35 -0.80 29.48 -0.73
CA TYR A 35 -1.33 28.11 -0.61
C TYR A 35 -1.17 27.18 -1.84
N ASP A 36 -0.39 27.54 -2.86
CA ASP A 36 -0.15 26.70 -4.04
C ASP A 36 0.93 25.66 -3.76
N LEU A 37 0.50 24.41 -3.57
CA LEU A 37 1.37 23.26 -3.30
C LEU A 37 2.44 23.02 -4.37
N SER A 38 2.19 23.43 -5.63
CA SER A 38 3.16 23.25 -6.73
C SER A 38 4.32 24.22 -6.58
N LEU A 39 4.01 25.49 -6.27
CA LEU A 39 5.03 26.51 -5.99
C LEU A 39 5.81 26.18 -4.72
N ILE A 40 5.12 25.69 -3.67
CA ILE A 40 5.80 25.23 -2.46
C ILE A 40 6.78 24.10 -2.78
N ASN A 41 6.39 23.15 -3.61
CA ASN A 41 7.26 22.04 -3.98
C ASN A 41 8.49 22.50 -4.78
N GLU A 42 8.34 23.50 -5.64
CA GLU A 42 9.48 24.12 -6.34
C GLU A 42 10.44 24.79 -5.35
N ASP A 43 9.91 25.56 -4.40
CA ASP A 43 10.71 26.20 -3.35
C ASP A 43 11.46 25.17 -2.48
N VAL A 44 10.76 24.12 -2.03
CA VAL A 44 11.38 23.04 -1.24
C VAL A 44 12.47 22.32 -2.05
N THR A 45 12.23 22.07 -3.34
CA THR A 45 13.24 21.49 -4.24
C THR A 45 14.47 22.41 -4.37
N ASN A 46 14.26 23.72 -4.47
CA ASN A 46 15.35 24.69 -4.52
C ASN A 46 16.16 24.71 -3.22
N ILE A 47 15.51 24.64 -2.06
CA ILE A 47 16.17 24.53 -0.75
C ILE A 47 17.02 23.26 -0.66
N ILE A 48 16.46 22.11 -1.07
CA ILE A 48 17.18 20.83 -1.09
C ILE A 48 18.43 20.95 -1.95
N ASN A 49 18.32 21.53 -3.16
CA ASN A 49 19.45 21.71 -4.07
C ASN A 49 20.52 22.65 -3.49
N GLN A 50 20.12 23.74 -2.84
CA GLN A 50 21.05 24.68 -2.20
C GLN A 50 21.82 24.01 -1.04
N ILE A 51 21.12 23.27 -0.18
CA ILE A 51 21.73 22.50 0.90
C ILE A 51 22.69 21.44 0.34
N PHE A 52 22.28 20.73 -0.71
CA PHE A 52 23.13 19.74 -1.36
C PHE A 52 24.44 20.36 -1.90
N ILE A 53 24.35 21.52 -2.56
CA ILE A 53 25.53 22.25 -3.07
C ILE A 53 26.40 22.76 -1.91
N GLN A 54 25.79 23.33 -0.87
CA GLN A 54 26.48 23.99 0.23
C GLN A 54 27.26 23.00 1.11
N PHE A 55 26.67 21.84 1.41
CA PHE A 55 27.23 20.92 2.42
C PHE A 55 27.91 19.68 1.83
N LEU A 56 27.63 19.30 0.58
CA LEU A 56 28.01 17.97 0.06
C LEU A 56 28.81 17.98 -1.24
N LEU A 57 29.20 19.16 -1.75
CA LEU A 57 30.24 19.35 -2.78
C LEU A 57 30.19 18.34 -3.95
N ASN A 58 28.99 18.08 -4.50
CA ASN A 58 28.75 17.19 -5.65
C ASN A 58 29.04 15.68 -5.44
N LYS A 59 29.00 15.15 -4.21
CA LYS A 59 28.92 13.68 -4.02
C LYS A 59 27.57 13.19 -4.54
N ASN A 60 27.57 12.58 -5.72
CA ASN A 60 26.35 12.07 -6.36
C ASN A 60 26.00 10.69 -5.78
N ASP A 61 25.43 10.70 -4.58
CA ASP A 61 25.02 9.51 -3.85
C ASP A 61 23.51 9.60 -3.54
N ASP A 62 22.76 8.64 -4.08
CA ASP A 62 21.31 8.57 -3.90
C ASP A 62 20.95 8.45 -2.41
N GLU A 63 21.74 7.76 -1.58
CA GLU A 63 21.45 7.58 -0.14
C GLU A 63 21.62 8.90 0.64
N ILE A 64 22.60 9.71 0.26
CA ILE A 64 22.79 11.04 0.84
C ILE A 64 21.62 11.93 0.45
N GLN A 65 21.24 11.92 -0.83
CA GLN A 65 20.11 12.70 -1.33
C GLN A 65 18.82 12.31 -0.60
N GLU A 66 18.53 11.02 -0.46
CA GLU A 66 17.39 10.52 0.31
C GLU A 66 17.41 11.01 1.77
N SER A 67 18.58 11.00 2.40
CA SER A 67 18.75 11.44 3.78
C SER A 67 18.43 12.93 3.95
N ILE A 68 18.94 13.78 3.05
CA ILE A 68 18.65 15.23 3.05
C ILE A 68 17.16 15.47 2.88
N HIS A 69 16.57 14.85 1.86
CA HIS A 69 15.15 14.99 1.59
C HIS A 69 14.31 14.61 2.82
N CYS A 70 14.64 13.49 3.50
CA CYS A 70 13.94 13.08 4.71
C CYS A 70 14.05 14.11 5.84
N VAL A 71 15.25 14.69 6.04
CA VAL A 71 15.48 15.71 7.08
C VAL A 71 14.73 17.00 6.76
N ILE A 72 14.84 17.51 5.53
CA ILE A 72 14.16 18.75 5.12
C ILE A 72 12.64 18.58 5.17
N HIS A 73 12.10 17.47 4.67
CA HIS A 73 10.67 17.22 4.74
C HIS A 73 10.14 17.08 6.17
N ASN A 74 10.96 16.61 7.12
CA ASN A 74 10.58 16.64 8.54
C ASN A 74 10.39 18.07 9.06
N PHE A 75 11.26 19.01 8.66
CA PHE A 75 11.14 20.42 9.06
C PHE A 75 10.01 21.16 8.35
N VAL A 76 9.81 20.91 7.04
CA VAL A 76 8.76 21.59 6.28
C VAL A 76 7.37 20.98 6.48
N TRP A 77 7.25 19.80 7.08
CA TRP A 77 5.95 19.16 7.30
C TRP A 77 5.04 19.97 8.21
N GLU A 78 5.53 20.52 9.32
CA GLU A 78 4.71 21.28 10.27
C GLU A 78 3.98 22.48 9.62
N PRO A 79 4.65 23.34 8.82
CA PRO A 79 3.94 24.41 8.09
C PRO A 79 3.10 23.89 6.90
N LEU A 80 3.47 22.79 6.26
CA LEU A 80 2.73 22.23 5.11
C LEU A 80 1.45 21.50 5.49
N ARG A 81 1.47 20.80 6.63
CA ARG A 81 0.37 19.96 7.12
C ARG A 81 -0.97 20.70 7.18
N PRO A 82 -1.10 21.90 7.79
CA PRO A 82 -2.37 22.60 7.82
C PRO A 82 -2.88 23.00 6.43
N ILE A 83 -1.99 23.28 5.47
CA ILE A 83 -2.36 23.64 4.09
C ILE A 83 -2.99 22.42 3.39
N LEU A 84 -2.32 21.28 3.45
CA LEU A 84 -2.81 20.02 2.87
C LEU A 84 -4.15 19.61 3.49
N ARG A 85 -4.22 19.62 4.82
CA ARG A 85 -5.43 19.24 5.56
C ARG A 85 -6.58 20.21 5.35
N ALA A 86 -6.31 21.50 5.11
CA ALA A 86 -7.37 22.44 4.74
C ALA A 86 -7.93 22.14 3.33
N LYS A 87 -7.05 21.72 2.40
CA LYS A 87 -7.44 21.44 1.01
C LYS A 87 -8.23 20.15 0.85
N TYR A 88 -7.85 19.08 1.54
CA TYR A 88 -8.43 17.74 1.38
C TYR A 88 -9.20 17.25 2.63
N GLY A 89 -9.36 18.11 3.63
CA GLY A 89 -9.92 17.72 4.93
C GLY A 89 -11.36 17.25 4.91
N LYS A 90 -12.15 17.70 3.91
CA LYS A 90 -13.53 17.24 3.74
C LYS A 90 -13.55 15.77 3.32
N GLU A 91 -12.83 15.44 2.27
CA GLU A 91 -12.71 14.08 1.73
C GLU A 91 -12.07 13.13 2.75
N ASP A 92 -11.02 13.59 3.43
CA ASP A 92 -10.39 12.86 4.54
C ASP A 92 -11.40 12.52 5.64
N GLY A 93 -12.24 13.49 6.04
CA GLY A 93 -13.31 13.30 7.01
C GLY A 93 -14.37 12.30 6.54
N GLU A 94 -14.77 12.34 5.27
CA GLU A 94 -15.74 11.39 4.70
C GLU A 94 -15.22 9.95 4.76
N ILE A 95 -13.95 9.72 4.42
CA ILE A 95 -13.32 8.38 4.49
C ILE A 95 -13.23 7.89 5.94
N PHE A 96 -12.89 8.78 6.87
CA PHE A 96 -12.83 8.45 8.29
C PHE A 96 -14.22 8.08 8.86
N GLU A 97 -15.28 8.79 8.46
CA GLU A 97 -16.64 8.44 8.85
C GLU A 97 -17.09 7.10 8.24
N LYS A 98 -16.76 6.82 6.97
CA LYS A 98 -17.01 5.50 6.36
C LYS A 98 -16.30 4.38 7.13
N SER A 99 -15.07 4.63 7.56
CA SER A 99 -14.31 3.71 8.43
C SER A 99 -15.00 3.49 9.78
N LYS A 100 -15.52 4.55 10.41
CA LYS A 100 -16.29 4.42 11.68
C LYS A 100 -17.57 3.61 11.51
N ILE A 101 -18.32 3.86 10.45
CA ILE A 101 -19.57 3.13 10.17
C ILE A 101 -19.26 1.65 9.95
N PHE A 102 -18.24 1.34 9.14
CA PHE A 102 -17.77 -0.02 8.92
C PHE A 102 -17.46 -0.73 10.25
N TRP A 103 -16.70 -0.08 11.14
CA TRP A 103 -16.36 -0.64 12.46
C TRP A 103 -17.54 -0.83 13.40
N ARG A 104 -18.54 0.06 13.36
CA ARG A 104 -19.76 -0.07 14.18
C ARG A 104 -20.64 -1.23 13.71
N ASN A 105 -20.78 -1.36 12.40
CA ASN A 105 -21.62 -2.39 11.81
C ASN A 105 -20.94 -3.77 11.86
N LYS A 106 -19.60 -3.82 11.87
CA LYS A 106 -18.81 -5.07 11.75
C LYS A 106 -19.30 -5.92 10.59
N LYS A 107 -19.69 -5.30 9.47
CA LYS A 107 -20.18 -6.01 8.28
C LYS A 107 -19.34 -5.61 7.08
N LEU A 108 -19.04 -6.61 6.26
CA LEU A 108 -18.35 -6.38 5.01
C LEU A 108 -19.27 -5.60 4.05
N PRO A 109 -18.79 -4.55 3.38
CA PRO A 109 -19.58 -3.89 2.35
C PRO A 109 -20.03 -4.87 1.26
N LYS A 110 -21.25 -4.73 0.70
CA LYS A 110 -21.79 -5.69 -0.29
C LYS A 110 -20.88 -5.87 -1.51
N GLU A 111 -20.20 -4.80 -1.91
CA GLU A 111 -19.28 -4.79 -3.04
C GLU A 111 -18.02 -5.65 -2.81
N LEU A 112 -17.73 -5.96 -1.54
CA LEU A 112 -16.66 -6.86 -1.12
C LEU A 112 -17.21 -8.25 -0.76
N ASP A 113 -18.54 -8.40 -0.64
CA ASP A 113 -19.21 -9.66 -0.36
C ASP A 113 -19.03 -10.64 -1.52
N GLY A 114 -18.74 -11.90 -1.20
CA GLY A 114 -18.37 -12.93 -2.17
C GLY A 114 -16.89 -12.96 -2.59
N LYS A 115 -16.04 -12.03 -2.13
CA LYS A 115 -14.58 -12.13 -2.32
C LYS A 115 -13.96 -12.88 -1.15
N SER A 116 -13.73 -14.17 -1.36
CA SER A 116 -13.23 -15.14 -0.36
C SER A 116 -12.07 -14.60 0.49
N TYR A 117 -11.11 -13.90 -0.13
CA TYR A 117 -9.91 -13.39 0.52
C TYR A 117 -10.16 -12.27 1.55
N CYS A 118 -11.30 -11.56 1.47
CA CYS A 118 -11.65 -10.51 2.44
C CYS A 118 -11.98 -11.05 3.85
N CYS A 119 -12.07 -12.38 4.02
CA CYS A 119 -12.27 -13.01 5.32
C CYS A 119 -10.98 -13.06 6.16
N VAL A 120 -9.79 -12.88 5.55
CA VAL A 120 -8.52 -12.89 6.29
C VAL A 120 -8.43 -11.65 7.20
N PRO A 121 -7.88 -11.75 8.44
CA PRO A 121 -7.87 -10.64 9.39
C PRO A 121 -7.09 -9.39 8.92
N TYR A 122 -5.95 -9.61 8.23
CA TYR A 122 -4.98 -8.59 7.78
C TYR A 122 -4.47 -7.66 8.90
N THR A 123 -4.27 -8.20 10.10
CA THR A 123 -3.97 -7.42 11.30
C THR A 123 -2.65 -6.67 11.15
N ALA A 124 -1.63 -7.31 10.58
CA ALA A 124 -0.32 -6.68 10.43
C ALA A 124 -0.38 -5.53 9.41
N ALA A 125 -1.08 -5.72 8.28
CA ALA A 125 -1.26 -4.67 7.29
C ALA A 125 -2.05 -3.48 7.85
N VAL A 126 -3.08 -3.75 8.65
CA VAL A 126 -3.89 -2.70 9.30
C VAL A 126 -3.06 -1.87 10.28
N VAL A 127 -2.23 -2.52 11.09
CA VAL A 127 -1.33 -1.86 12.05
C VAL A 127 -0.32 -0.99 11.32
N GLU A 128 0.37 -1.53 10.30
CA GLU A 128 1.35 -0.76 9.52
C GLU A 128 0.70 0.48 8.91
N LEU A 129 -0.43 0.32 8.20
CA LEU A 129 -1.08 1.43 7.54
C LEU A 129 -1.61 2.49 8.52
N SER A 130 -2.01 2.10 9.73
CA SER A 130 -2.44 3.04 10.77
C SER A 130 -1.34 4.03 11.19
N MET A 131 -0.08 3.70 10.94
CA MET A 131 1.08 4.56 11.23
C MET A 131 1.30 5.65 10.17
N LEU A 132 0.56 5.65 9.05
CA LEU A 132 0.79 6.55 7.91
C LEU A 132 0.86 8.04 8.29
N ASP A 133 -0.01 8.50 9.20
CA ASP A 133 -0.03 9.91 9.62
C ASP A 133 1.07 10.27 10.62
N THR A 134 1.73 9.28 11.25
CA THR A 134 2.84 9.51 12.19
C THR A 134 4.14 9.88 11.49
N TYR A 135 4.26 9.55 10.21
CA TYR A 135 5.41 9.88 9.39
C TYR A 135 5.28 11.29 8.80
N ASN A 136 6.38 12.04 8.80
CA ASN A 136 6.39 13.42 8.28
C ASN A 136 6.93 13.51 6.87
N SER A 137 7.86 12.63 6.47
CA SER A 137 8.46 12.70 5.13
C SER A 137 7.63 11.94 4.08
N PRO A 138 7.60 12.40 2.81
CA PRO A 138 6.90 11.71 1.74
C PRO A 138 7.45 10.29 1.52
N LEU A 139 8.77 10.11 1.67
CA LEU A 139 9.41 8.81 1.51
C LEU A 139 9.01 7.83 2.62
N GLU A 140 8.94 8.25 3.89
CA GLU A 140 8.46 7.40 4.99
C GLU A 140 7.00 6.98 4.76
N LYS A 141 6.15 7.93 4.36
CA LYS A 141 4.74 7.61 4.04
C LYS A 141 4.63 6.65 2.85
N LEU A 142 5.41 6.87 1.78
CA LEU A 142 5.43 5.97 0.62
C LEU A 142 5.92 4.57 0.98
N ASN A 143 6.95 4.47 1.83
CA ASN A 143 7.44 3.18 2.32
C ASN A 143 6.39 2.48 3.18
N CYS A 144 5.65 3.20 4.03
CA CYS A 144 4.50 2.65 4.78
C CYS A 144 3.45 2.03 3.85
N LEU A 145 3.12 2.69 2.73
CA LEU A 145 2.21 2.13 1.71
C LEU A 145 2.78 0.86 1.07
N CYS A 146 4.07 0.85 0.73
CA CYS A 146 4.73 -0.31 0.13
C CYS A 146 4.77 -1.50 1.09
N VAL A 147 5.18 -1.28 2.34
CA VAL A 147 5.23 -2.31 3.37
C VAL A 147 3.83 -2.85 3.67
N THR A 148 2.82 -1.98 3.76
CA THR A 148 1.42 -2.41 3.90
C THR A 148 1.01 -3.33 2.74
N TYR A 149 1.34 -2.94 1.51
CA TYR A 149 1.02 -3.71 0.31
C TYR A 149 1.68 -5.10 0.36
N ASP A 150 2.97 -5.17 0.71
CA ASP A 150 3.71 -6.44 0.84
C ASP A 150 3.16 -7.32 1.96
N ILE A 151 2.80 -6.73 3.11
CA ILE A 151 2.22 -7.47 4.25
C ILE A 151 0.88 -8.09 3.85
N ILE A 152 0.04 -7.40 3.06
CA ILE A 152 -1.22 -7.97 2.56
C ILE A 152 -0.95 -9.28 1.80
N PHE A 153 0.04 -9.29 0.90
CA PHE A 153 0.41 -10.50 0.18
C PHE A 153 0.97 -11.59 1.10
N ALA A 154 1.79 -11.21 2.07
CA ALA A 154 2.33 -12.16 3.04
C ALA A 154 1.22 -12.83 3.85
N GLU A 155 0.30 -12.05 4.44
CA GLU A 155 -0.82 -12.57 5.23
C GLU A 155 -1.77 -13.42 4.38
N LEU A 156 -2.06 -13.02 3.14
CA LEU A 156 -2.89 -13.80 2.22
C LEU A 156 -2.23 -15.13 1.83
N LYS A 157 -0.94 -15.11 1.46
CA LYS A 157 -0.20 -16.34 1.13
C LYS A 157 -0.14 -17.29 2.33
N THR A 158 0.11 -16.77 3.54
CA THR A 158 0.09 -17.58 4.76
C THR A 158 -1.28 -18.19 5.00
N ALA A 159 -2.37 -17.42 4.81
CA ALA A 159 -3.72 -17.95 4.92
C ALA A 159 -3.96 -19.09 3.92
N LEU A 160 -3.62 -18.90 2.65
CA LEU A 160 -3.78 -19.92 1.60
C LEU A 160 -2.96 -21.19 1.87
N ILE A 161 -1.70 -21.06 2.28
CA ILE A 161 -0.85 -22.20 2.66
C ILE A 161 -1.49 -22.99 3.81
N ASN A 162 -2.05 -22.28 4.81
CA ASN A 162 -2.74 -22.91 5.93
C ASN A 162 -4.05 -23.60 5.50
N VAL A 163 -4.75 -23.08 4.48
CA VAL A 163 -5.90 -23.76 3.86
C VAL A 163 -5.46 -25.07 3.21
N ILE A 164 -4.52 -24.97 2.27
CA ILE A 164 -4.10 -26.08 1.40
C ILE A 164 -3.52 -27.21 2.24
N SER A 165 -2.63 -26.89 3.18
CA SER A 165 -2.03 -27.90 4.07
C SER A 165 -3.03 -28.64 4.97
N LYS A 166 -4.20 -28.05 5.28
CA LYS A 166 -5.22 -28.67 6.13
C LYS A 166 -6.29 -29.44 5.36
N TYR A 167 -6.61 -29.02 4.13
CA TYR A 167 -7.82 -29.49 3.42
C TYR A 167 -7.57 -30.01 2.01
N SER A 168 -6.37 -29.86 1.45
CA SER A 168 -6.03 -30.35 0.11
C SER A 168 -5.12 -31.56 0.19
N GLU A 169 -5.48 -32.65 -0.49
CA GLU A 169 -4.57 -33.77 -0.77
C GLU A 169 -3.51 -33.38 -1.84
N ASN A 170 -3.72 -32.25 -2.52
CA ASN A 170 -2.81 -31.69 -3.50
C ASN A 170 -2.04 -30.51 -2.88
N GLU A 171 -0.90 -30.78 -2.26
CA GLU A 171 0.00 -29.77 -1.66
C GLU A 171 0.63 -28.79 -2.68
N LEU A 172 0.42 -29.02 -4.00
CA LEU A 172 1.23 -28.41 -5.06
C LEU A 172 0.57 -27.26 -5.84
N GLU A 173 -0.67 -26.87 -5.55
CA GLU A 173 -1.36 -25.81 -6.31
C GLU A 173 -1.79 -24.66 -5.40
N ILE A 174 -0.83 -23.81 -5.00
CA ILE A 174 -1.15 -22.51 -4.39
C ILE A 174 -1.67 -21.58 -5.51
N PRO A 175 -2.88 -21.02 -5.40
CA PRO A 175 -3.43 -20.16 -6.45
C PRO A 175 -2.56 -18.90 -6.62
N ILE A 176 -2.36 -18.49 -7.87
CA ILE A 176 -1.66 -17.26 -8.21
C ILE A 176 -2.60 -16.10 -7.89
N ILE A 177 -2.26 -15.31 -6.87
CA ILE A 177 -3.00 -14.10 -6.50
C ILE A 177 -2.66 -13.00 -7.51
N ASN A 178 -3.67 -12.50 -8.22
CA ASN A 178 -3.49 -11.37 -9.12
C ASN A 178 -3.71 -10.04 -8.39
N ASN A 179 -3.13 -8.98 -8.94
CA ASN A 179 -3.28 -7.63 -8.41
C ASN A 179 -4.75 -7.14 -8.36
N GLU A 180 -5.61 -7.66 -9.24
CA GLU A 180 -7.05 -7.34 -9.26
C GLU A 180 -7.78 -7.82 -7.99
N ASP A 181 -7.27 -8.89 -7.38
CA ASP A 181 -7.81 -9.46 -6.13
C ASP A 181 -7.40 -8.65 -4.90
N VAL A 182 -6.38 -7.79 -5.03
CA VAL A 182 -5.81 -7.01 -3.92
C VAL A 182 -6.59 -5.74 -3.63
N THR A 183 -7.15 -5.09 -4.65
CA THR A 183 -7.90 -3.82 -4.47
C THR A 183 -9.04 -3.94 -3.43
N PRO A 184 -9.86 -5.01 -3.43
CA PRO A 184 -10.87 -5.27 -2.41
C PRO A 184 -10.30 -5.45 -1.00
N ILE A 185 -9.21 -6.22 -0.88
CA ILE A 185 -8.49 -6.43 0.37
C ILE A 185 -7.94 -5.11 0.89
N LEU A 186 -7.33 -4.32 0.01
CA LEU A 186 -6.78 -3.02 0.36
C LEU A 186 -7.87 -2.05 0.81
N THR A 187 -9.05 -2.10 0.17
CA THR A 187 -10.23 -1.33 0.61
C THR A 187 -10.62 -1.70 2.04
N LEU A 188 -10.65 -2.99 2.36
CA LEU A 188 -10.90 -3.48 3.72
C LEU A 188 -9.83 -3.00 4.71
N VAL A 189 -8.55 -3.08 4.35
CA VAL A 189 -7.43 -2.64 5.19
C VAL A 189 -7.53 -1.14 5.47
N VAL A 190 -7.81 -0.31 4.46
CA VAL A 190 -8.00 1.15 4.63
C VAL A 190 -9.14 1.45 5.60
N LEU A 191 -10.30 0.80 5.46
CA LEU A 191 -11.43 0.97 6.37
C LEU A 191 -11.09 0.52 7.81
N LYS A 192 -10.38 -0.61 7.93
CA LYS A 192 -9.95 -1.13 9.23
C LYS A 192 -8.93 -0.22 9.93
N SER A 193 -8.03 0.41 9.19
CA SER A 193 -6.98 1.29 9.74
C SER A 193 -7.49 2.65 10.25
N LYS A 194 -8.74 3.06 9.93
CA LYS A 194 -9.35 4.32 10.41
C LYS A 194 -8.47 5.55 10.17
N LEU A 195 -7.92 5.66 8.96
CA LEU A 195 -7.04 6.77 8.61
C LEU A 195 -7.76 8.11 8.74
N GLN A 196 -7.11 9.07 9.40
CA GLN A 196 -7.68 10.42 9.57
C GLN A 196 -7.44 11.32 8.36
N TYR A 197 -6.27 11.21 7.72
CA TYR A 197 -5.86 12.07 6.60
C TYR A 197 -5.31 11.27 5.40
N PRO A 198 -6.04 10.25 4.91
CA PRO A 198 -5.57 9.39 3.84
C PRO A 198 -5.29 10.17 2.54
N LEU A 199 -6.24 10.98 2.06
CA LEU A 199 -6.09 11.72 0.80
C LEU A 199 -5.03 12.80 0.91
N SER A 200 -4.99 13.56 2.02
CA SER A 200 -3.90 14.51 2.28
C SER A 200 -2.53 13.82 2.23
N SER A 201 -2.41 12.60 2.77
CA SER A 201 -1.16 11.84 2.76
C SER A 201 -0.77 11.37 1.36
N LEU A 202 -1.72 10.87 0.56
CA LEU A 202 -1.46 10.45 -0.83
C LEU A 202 -1.03 11.63 -1.71
N GLU A 203 -1.74 12.76 -1.60
CA GLU A 203 -1.42 13.97 -2.37
C GLU A 203 -0.09 14.58 -1.94
N TYR A 204 0.26 14.50 -0.65
CA TYR A 204 1.59 14.89 -0.18
C TYR A 204 2.71 14.03 -0.80
N ILE A 205 2.55 12.71 -0.83
CA ILE A 205 3.49 11.80 -1.51
C ILE A 205 3.59 12.13 -3.00
N LYS A 206 2.47 12.40 -3.66
CA LYS A 206 2.42 12.66 -5.10
C LYS A 206 3.15 13.95 -5.49
N ILE A 207 2.97 15.01 -4.71
CA ILE A 207 3.54 16.33 -4.98
C ILE A 207 5.02 16.35 -4.58
N PHE A 208 5.32 16.01 -3.33
CA PHE A 208 6.66 16.16 -2.75
C PHE A 208 7.52 14.90 -2.87
N GLY A 209 6.92 13.75 -3.17
CA GLY A 209 7.61 12.47 -3.32
C GLY A 209 7.93 12.05 -4.75
N LYS A 210 7.73 12.93 -5.74
CA LYS A 210 7.88 12.63 -7.17
C LYS A 210 9.22 11.98 -7.52
N TYR A 211 10.30 12.36 -6.83
CA TYR A 211 11.64 11.79 -7.01
C TYR A 211 11.69 10.27 -6.77
N TRP A 212 10.93 9.74 -5.80
CA TRP A 212 10.90 8.31 -5.45
C TRP A 212 9.84 7.49 -6.18
N LEU A 213 8.96 8.12 -6.94
CA LEU A 213 7.85 7.45 -7.64
C LEU A 213 8.28 6.79 -8.95
N LYS A 214 9.10 5.73 -8.82
CA LYS A 214 9.54 4.84 -9.90
C LYS A 214 8.69 3.56 -9.94
N ASP A 215 8.38 3.09 -11.14
CA ASP A 215 7.72 1.82 -11.49
C ASP A 215 6.74 1.27 -10.43
N HIS A 216 7.21 0.36 -9.59
CA HIS A 216 6.43 -0.36 -8.60
C HIS A 216 5.83 0.55 -7.51
N LYS A 217 6.60 1.52 -6.99
CA LYS A 217 6.12 2.46 -5.97
C LYS A 217 4.99 3.35 -6.50
N ARG A 218 5.08 3.72 -7.79
CA ARG A 218 4.02 4.48 -8.48
C ARG A 218 2.75 3.65 -8.62
N TYR A 219 2.88 2.39 -9.01
CA TYR A 219 1.75 1.47 -9.12
C TYR A 219 1.05 1.29 -7.75
N ILE A 220 1.81 1.09 -6.67
CA ILE A 220 1.25 0.97 -5.32
C ILE A 220 0.49 2.25 -4.95
N LEU A 221 1.10 3.43 -5.13
CA LEU A 221 0.44 4.70 -4.85
C LEU A 221 -0.90 4.83 -5.63
N GLN A 222 -0.89 4.51 -6.93
CA GLN A 222 -2.09 4.55 -7.77
C GLN A 222 -3.18 3.56 -7.31
N THR A 223 -2.77 2.41 -6.77
CA THR A 223 -3.70 1.41 -6.22
C THR A 223 -4.40 1.97 -4.97
N PHE A 224 -3.64 2.61 -4.07
CA PHE A 224 -4.21 3.32 -2.92
C PHE A 224 -5.11 4.49 -3.35
N GLU A 225 -4.70 5.31 -4.33
CA GLU A 225 -5.53 6.40 -4.88
C GLU A 225 -6.85 5.88 -5.44
N THR A 226 -6.81 4.74 -6.14
CA THR A 226 -8.01 4.09 -6.70
C THR A 226 -8.95 3.65 -5.58
N VAL A 227 -8.42 3.00 -4.55
CA VAL A 227 -9.21 2.58 -3.37
C VAL A 227 -9.86 3.80 -2.69
N ILE A 228 -9.09 4.85 -2.42
CA ILE A 228 -9.60 6.07 -1.79
C ILE A 228 -10.68 6.74 -2.65
N THR A 229 -10.44 6.83 -3.96
CA THR A 229 -11.41 7.42 -4.90
C THR A 229 -12.70 6.62 -4.96
N ASN A 230 -12.61 5.29 -4.96
CA ASN A 230 -13.78 4.42 -4.90
C ASN A 230 -14.51 4.57 -3.57
N LEU A 231 -13.77 4.67 -2.46
CA LEU A 231 -14.32 4.96 -1.13
C LEU A 231 -15.10 6.27 -1.10
N LEU A 232 -14.68 7.30 -1.82
CA LEU A 232 -15.40 8.57 -1.90
C LEU A 232 -16.63 8.48 -2.80
N LYS A 233 -16.52 7.82 -3.97
CA LYS A 233 -17.60 7.73 -4.96
C LYS A 233 -18.75 6.82 -4.56
N ASN A 234 -18.45 5.70 -3.92
CA ASN A 234 -19.45 4.69 -3.62
C ASN A 234 -20.01 4.93 -2.22
N ASP A 235 -21.33 5.03 -2.11
CA ASP A 235 -22.01 4.88 -0.84
C ASP A 235 -22.07 3.39 -0.52
N TYR A 236 -21.17 2.95 0.35
CA TYR A 236 -21.18 1.58 0.84
C TYR A 236 -22.42 1.39 1.71
N ASP A 237 -23.46 0.84 1.11
CA ASP A 237 -24.59 0.28 1.83
C ASP A 237 -24.10 -0.97 2.58
N PHE A 238 -23.80 -0.81 3.87
CA PHE A 238 -23.52 -1.96 4.73
C PHE A 238 -24.82 -2.78 4.86
N LEU A 239 -24.87 -3.98 4.27
CA LEU A 239 -26.04 -4.86 4.30
C LEU A 239 -26.49 -5.16 5.73
N GLN A 240 -27.80 -5.32 5.91
CA GLN A 240 -28.39 -5.85 7.14
C GLN A 240 -28.22 -7.37 7.28
N ASP A 241 -27.76 -8.09 6.26
CA ASP A 241 -27.66 -9.55 6.31
C ASP A 241 -26.49 -10.05 7.18
N ASP A 242 -26.69 -11.20 7.82
CA ASP A 242 -26.01 -11.70 9.03
C ASP A 242 -24.58 -12.24 8.83
N ILE A 243 -23.72 -11.52 8.10
CA ILE A 243 -22.28 -11.81 8.15
C ILE A 243 -21.65 -10.84 9.15
N GLU A 244 -21.77 -11.17 10.44
CA GLU A 244 -20.90 -10.55 11.44
C GLU A 244 -19.44 -10.85 11.06
N LEU A 245 -18.64 -9.80 10.88
CA LEU A 245 -17.20 -9.84 11.12
C LEU A 245 -17.03 -10.01 12.63
N THR A 246 -17.35 -11.20 13.12
CA THR A 246 -16.71 -11.71 14.33
C THR A 246 -15.19 -11.70 14.08
N ASP A 247 -14.38 -11.73 15.12
CA ASP A 247 -12.97 -12.10 14.97
C ASP A 247 -12.96 -13.55 14.49
N ILE A 248 -13.20 -13.73 13.20
CA ILE A 248 -13.21 -15.00 12.50
C ILE A 248 -11.78 -15.49 12.65
N ASP A 249 -11.59 -16.49 13.52
CA ASP A 249 -10.34 -17.19 13.67
C ASP A 249 -9.84 -17.57 12.26
N TYR A 250 -8.53 -17.55 12.04
CA TYR A 250 -7.94 -17.92 10.74
C TYR A 250 -8.60 -19.19 10.19
N CYS A 251 -8.92 -20.15 11.05
CA CYS A 251 -9.61 -21.40 10.70
C CYS A 251 -10.99 -21.22 10.05
N GLU A 252 -11.81 -20.26 10.47
CA GLU A 252 -13.16 -20.04 9.93
C GLU A 252 -13.11 -19.22 8.62
N ALA A 253 -12.15 -18.29 8.49
CA ALA A 253 -11.86 -17.60 7.24
C ALA A 253 -11.34 -18.57 6.17
N ILE A 254 -10.44 -19.46 6.59
CA ILE A 254 -9.91 -20.58 5.82
C ILE A 254 -11.06 -21.47 5.31
N THR A 255 -11.98 -21.85 6.19
CA THR A 255 -13.13 -22.71 5.84
C THR A 255 -14.04 -22.06 4.78
N LYS A 256 -14.31 -20.74 4.90
CA LYS A 256 -15.10 -20.01 3.90
C LYS A 256 -14.42 -19.93 2.53
N ILE A 257 -13.10 -19.71 2.50
CA ILE A 257 -12.32 -19.71 1.25
C ILE A 257 -12.39 -21.08 0.59
N THR A 258 -12.16 -22.17 1.34
CA THR A 258 -12.21 -23.54 0.81
C THR A 258 -13.59 -23.93 0.29
N LEU A 259 -14.66 -23.57 1.00
CA LEU A 259 -16.04 -23.89 0.57
C LEU A 259 -16.42 -23.17 -0.72
N GLN A 260 -15.98 -21.91 -0.91
CA GLN A 260 -16.22 -21.16 -2.14
C GLN A 260 -15.39 -21.68 -3.32
N GLU A 261 -14.11 -22.02 -3.11
CA GLU A 261 -13.26 -22.61 -4.16
C GLU A 261 -13.79 -23.99 -4.60
N ASN A 262 -14.20 -24.84 -3.65
CA ASN A 262 -14.80 -26.14 -3.96
C ASN A 262 -16.17 -26.02 -4.66
N ALA A 263 -17.00 -25.03 -4.28
CA ALA A 263 -18.28 -24.78 -4.96
C ALA A 263 -18.08 -24.33 -6.41
N ASN A 264 -17.07 -23.50 -6.67
CA ASN A 264 -16.71 -23.05 -8.03
C ASN A 264 -16.15 -24.21 -8.87
N HIS A 265 -15.35 -25.11 -8.29
CA HIS A 265 -14.90 -26.33 -8.96
C HIS A 265 -16.04 -27.32 -9.26
N THR A 266 -17.06 -27.37 -8.41
CA THR A 266 -18.21 -28.28 -8.59
C THR A 266 -19.13 -27.83 -9.75
N GLN A 267 -19.17 -26.53 -10.06
CA GLN A 267 -19.95 -25.99 -11.18
C GLN A 267 -19.28 -26.15 -12.56
N GLN A 268 -17.99 -26.50 -12.62
CA GLN A 268 -17.26 -26.73 -13.88
C GLN A 268 -17.01 -28.22 -14.23
N SER A 269 -17.38 -29.17 -13.37
CA SER A 269 -17.10 -30.60 -13.60
C SER A 269 -18.35 -31.45 -13.84
N THR A 270 -18.95 -31.34 -15.03
CA THR A 270 -19.71 -32.46 -15.62
C THR A 270 -18.79 -33.27 -16.55
N ARG A 271 -17.82 -33.96 -15.92
CA ARG A 271 -17.06 -35.14 -16.35
C ARG A 271 -15.69 -35.04 -15.70
N LYS A 272 -15.41 -35.90 -14.72
CA LYS A 272 -14.04 -36.15 -14.26
C LYS A 272 -13.23 -36.65 -15.47
N PRO A 273 -12.20 -35.91 -15.95
CA PRO A 273 -11.22 -36.51 -16.84
C PRO A 273 -10.41 -37.52 -16.01
N ASP A 274 -10.14 -38.67 -16.58
CA ASP A 274 -9.19 -39.62 -16.00
C ASP A 274 -7.82 -38.92 -15.88
N LEU A 275 -7.21 -38.94 -14.70
CA LEU A 275 -5.90 -38.35 -14.40
C LEU A 275 -4.83 -38.76 -15.41
N ARG A 276 -4.96 -39.96 -16.00
CA ARG A 276 -4.05 -40.40 -17.06
C ARG A 276 -4.21 -39.60 -18.34
N GLU A 277 -5.43 -39.21 -18.70
CA GLU A 277 -5.76 -38.47 -19.92
C GLU A 277 -5.30 -37.01 -19.84
N GLU A 278 -5.37 -36.39 -18.66
CA GLU A 278 -4.93 -35.01 -18.44
C GLU A 278 -3.40 -34.88 -18.41
N VAL A 279 -2.70 -35.84 -17.80
CA VAL A 279 -1.24 -35.95 -17.86
C VAL A 279 -0.79 -36.22 -19.30
N LEU A 280 -1.48 -37.12 -20.02
CA LEU A 280 -1.18 -37.39 -21.43
C LEU A 280 -1.37 -36.13 -22.30
N ASN A 281 -2.43 -35.35 -22.06
CA ASN A 281 -2.70 -34.11 -22.77
C ASN A 281 -1.67 -33.00 -22.46
N ARG A 282 -1.21 -32.87 -21.21
CA ARG A 282 -0.12 -31.93 -20.85
C ARG A 282 1.20 -32.32 -21.53
N VAL A 283 1.53 -33.61 -21.53
CA VAL A 283 2.75 -34.12 -22.20
C VAL A 283 2.66 -33.94 -23.71
N LEU A 284 1.52 -34.25 -24.32
CA LEU A 284 1.29 -34.02 -25.76
C LEU A 284 1.41 -32.53 -26.10
N LYS A 285 0.82 -31.64 -25.30
CA LYS A 285 0.88 -30.19 -25.52
C LYS A 285 2.31 -29.67 -25.44
N LEU A 286 3.10 -30.15 -24.47
CA LEU A 286 4.53 -29.84 -24.33
C LEU A 286 5.35 -30.37 -25.51
N ILE A 287 5.07 -31.59 -25.99
CA ILE A 287 5.73 -32.19 -27.17
C ILE A 287 5.40 -31.39 -28.43
N PHE A 288 4.15 -30.99 -28.63
CA PHE A 288 3.74 -30.18 -29.77
C PHE A 288 4.39 -28.79 -29.72
N THR A 289 4.36 -28.10 -28.57
CA THR A 289 5.03 -26.78 -28.45
C THR A 289 6.54 -26.85 -28.61
N SER A 290 7.16 -28.01 -28.35
CA SER A 290 8.62 -28.20 -28.50
C SER A 290 9.01 -28.67 -29.90
N THR A 291 8.10 -29.28 -30.66
CA THR A 291 8.37 -29.79 -32.02
C THR A 291 7.91 -28.84 -33.12
N THR A 292 7.00 -27.88 -32.85
CA THR A 292 6.60 -26.85 -33.82
C THR A 292 7.45 -25.59 -33.81
N SER A 293 8.45 -25.47 -32.93
CA SER A 293 9.37 -24.32 -32.87
C SER A 293 10.66 -24.50 -33.68
N ASN A 294 10.70 -25.45 -34.63
CA ASN A 294 11.89 -25.72 -35.46
C ASN A 294 11.60 -26.04 -36.94
N MET A 295 10.46 -25.62 -37.49
CA MET A 295 10.28 -25.52 -38.95
C MET A 295 9.41 -24.29 -39.28
N ASP A 296 10.08 -23.31 -39.89
CA ASP A 296 9.63 -22.08 -40.58
C ASP A 296 8.92 -20.96 -39.78
#